data_AF-A0A7S2VTY2-F1
#
_entry.id   AF-A0A7S2VTY2-F1
#
_cell.length_a   1.000
_cell.length_b   1.000
_cell.length_c   1.000
_cell.angle_alpha   90.00
_cell.angle_beta   90.00
_cell.angle_gamma   90.00
#
_symmetry.space_group_name_H-M   'P 1'
#
loop_
_entity.id
_entity.type
_entity.pdbx_description
1 polymer ?
#
loop_
_entity_poly.entity_id
_entity_poly.type
_entity_poly.pdbx_seq_one_letter_code
_entity_poly.pdbx_strand_id
1 'polypeptide(L)'
;RKAALPPHPTHHALHNLNGDTPGQIHVYSREEKQQIIRRYLAKKKTRRFRKVIRYACRKRFADRRPRVGGRFVKMKPDADSKEKKRGKITDAKGVSENMGPAPRSSPDGLMARVDMAESSP
;
A
#
# COMPACT_ATOMS: atom_id res chain seq x y z
N ARG A 1 18.75 -2.00 -29.86
CA ARG A 1 19.18 -0.74 -29.19
C ARG A 1 18.01 -0.29 -28.32
N LYS A 2 18.13 -0.26 -26.98
CA LYS A 2 17.05 0.26 -26.12
C LYS A 2 16.89 1.75 -26.42
N ALA A 3 15.70 2.19 -26.82
CA ALA A 3 15.40 3.61 -26.90
C ALA A 3 15.62 4.22 -25.51
N ALA A 4 16.40 5.30 -25.42
CA ALA A 4 16.59 6.01 -24.17
C ALA A 4 15.22 6.52 -23.71
N LEU A 5 14.77 6.11 -22.51
CA LEU A 5 13.57 6.68 -21.90
C LEU A 5 13.79 8.19 -21.73
N PRO A 6 12.76 9.02 -21.96
CA PRO A 6 12.89 10.45 -21.75
C PRO A 6 13.32 10.70 -20.30
N PRO A 7 14.19 11.71 -20.07
CA PRO A 7 14.63 12.04 -18.72
C PRO A 7 13.39 12.32 -17.86
N HIS A 8 13.26 11.60 -16.74
CA HIS A 8 12.18 11.84 -15.78
C HIS A 8 12.28 13.30 -15.33
N PRO A 9 11.17 14.07 -15.29
CA PRO A 9 11.21 15.45 -14.84
C PRO A 9 11.80 15.48 -13.42
N THR A 10 12.95 16.14 -13.28
CA THR A 10 13.57 16.39 -11.98
C THR A 10 12.63 17.30 -11.19
N HIS A 11 12.65 17.23 -9.86
CA HIS A 11 11.75 18.02 -9.01
C HIS A 11 11.86 19.55 -9.30
N HIS A 12 12.97 20.01 -9.87
CA HIS A 12 13.16 21.39 -10.34
C HIS A 12 12.36 21.75 -11.60
N ALA A 13 12.06 20.78 -12.46
CA ALA A 13 11.36 21.00 -13.73
C ALA A 13 9.83 21.19 -13.58
N LEU A 14 9.25 20.89 -12.40
CA LEU A 14 7.81 20.97 -12.16
C LEU A 14 7.36 22.29 -11.50
N HIS A 15 8.27 23.20 -11.16
CA HIS A 15 7.95 24.45 -10.45
C HIS A 15 8.11 25.73 -11.28
N ASN A 16 8.55 25.64 -12.53
CA ASN A 16 8.84 26.81 -13.37
C ASN A 16 7.75 27.15 -14.40
N LEU A 17 6.47 27.09 -14.02
CA LEU A 17 5.40 27.68 -14.83
C LEU A 17 5.11 29.14 -14.48
N ASN A 18 5.72 29.67 -13.40
CA ASN A 18 5.52 31.03 -12.90
C ASN A 18 6.82 31.87 -12.83
N GLY A 19 7.79 31.64 -13.71
CA GLY A 19 8.92 32.56 -13.89
C GLY A 19 9.88 32.71 -12.69
N ASP A 20 10.15 31.65 -11.93
CA ASP A 20 11.14 31.69 -10.86
C ASP A 20 12.57 31.58 -11.42
N THR A 21 13.36 32.63 -11.19
CA THR A 21 14.80 32.70 -11.51
C THR A 21 15.62 31.72 -10.64
N PRO A 22 16.75 31.18 -11.14
CA PRO A 22 17.62 30.34 -10.32
C PRO A 22 18.22 31.16 -9.18
N GLY A 23 17.78 30.89 -7.95
CA GLY A 23 18.14 31.64 -6.73
C GLY A 23 16.92 32.15 -5.94
N GLN A 24 15.72 32.09 -6.53
CA GLN A 24 14.49 32.48 -5.87
C GLN A 24 13.97 31.33 -4.99
N ILE A 25 13.97 31.53 -3.66
CA ILE A 25 13.31 30.63 -2.72
C ILE A 25 11.84 30.58 -3.10
N HIS A 26 11.38 29.44 -3.63
CA HIS A 26 10.03 29.22 -4.14
C HIS A 26 8.97 29.94 -3.29
N VAL A 27 8.48 31.07 -3.81
CA VAL A 27 7.56 31.94 -3.09
C VAL A 27 6.16 31.39 -3.31
N TYR A 28 5.76 30.44 -2.46
CA TYR A 28 4.38 29.95 -2.48
C TYR A 28 3.39 31.12 -2.34
N SER A 29 2.33 31.10 -3.14
CA SER A 29 1.22 32.04 -2.98
C SER A 29 0.58 31.87 -1.59
N ARG A 30 -0.17 32.87 -1.10
CA ARG A 30 -0.85 32.76 0.21
C ARG A 30 -1.75 31.53 0.27
N GLU A 31 -2.43 31.21 -0.83
CA GLU A 31 -3.33 30.06 -0.93
C GLU A 31 -2.57 28.73 -0.92
N GLU A 32 -1.48 28.62 -1.68
CA GLU A 32 -0.62 27.43 -1.69
C GLU A 32 -0.01 27.16 -0.32
N LYS A 33 0.48 28.21 0.37
CA LYS A 33 0.97 28.10 1.76
C LYS A 33 -0.11 27.54 2.68
N GLN A 34 -1.32 28.08 2.59
CA GLN A 34 -2.45 27.60 3.40
C GLN A 34 -2.76 26.13 3.10
N GLN A 35 -2.79 25.72 1.83
CA GLN A 35 -3.04 24.33 1.46
C GLN A 35 -1.96 23.38 1.98
N ILE A 36 -0.68 23.74 1.87
CA ILE A 36 0.45 22.95 2.39
C ILE A 36 0.37 22.83 3.91
N ILE A 37 0.10 23.94 4.61
CA ILE A 37 -0.06 23.96 6.07
C ILE A 37 -1.25 23.09 6.50
N ARG A 38 -2.41 23.22 5.84
CA ARG A 38 -3.59 22.39 6.11
C ARG A 38 -3.27 20.90 5.95
N ARG A 39 -2.60 20.51 4.85
CA ARG A 39 -2.16 19.13 4.62
C ARG A 39 -1.20 18.64 5.71
N TYR A 40 -0.24 19.46 6.11
CA TYR A 40 0.68 19.15 7.20
C TYR A 40 -0.05 18.94 8.54
N LEU A 41 -0.95 19.84 8.92
CA LEU A 41 -1.70 19.77 10.17
C LEU A 41 -2.63 18.54 10.20
N ALA A 42 -3.34 18.27 9.10
CA ALA A 42 -4.17 17.08 8.96
C ALA A 42 -3.34 15.80 9.12
N LYS A 43 -2.17 15.72 8.47
CA LYS A 43 -1.23 14.58 8.62
C LYS A 43 -0.64 14.51 10.04
N LYS A 44 -0.38 15.65 10.69
CA LYS A 44 0.15 15.73 12.07
C LYS A 44 -0.85 15.13 13.06
N LYS A 45 -2.14 15.45 12.92
CA LYS A 45 -3.21 14.93 13.78
C LYS A 45 -3.35 13.40 13.72
N THR A 46 -3.07 12.79 12.56
CA THR A 46 -3.26 11.34 12.34
C THR A 46 -1.97 10.52 12.41
N ARG A 47 -0.85 11.10 12.88
CA ARG A 47 0.42 10.36 13.04
C ARG A 47 0.25 9.20 14.01
N ARG A 48 0.72 8.01 13.61
CA ARG A 48 0.72 6.81 14.44
C ARG A 48 2.08 6.67 15.14
N PHE A 49 2.15 7.05 16.42
CA PHE A 49 3.38 6.95 17.23
C PHE A 49 3.58 5.56 17.85
N ARG A 50 2.50 4.81 18.06
CA ARG A 50 2.59 3.43 18.51
C ARG A 50 3.34 2.58 17.48
N LYS A 51 4.11 1.60 17.96
CA LYS A 51 4.84 0.67 17.09
C LYS A 51 3.87 -0.20 16.30
N VAL A 52 3.75 0.05 14.99
CA VAL A 52 2.91 -0.73 14.08
C VAL A 52 3.76 -1.73 13.30
N ILE A 53 3.44 -3.01 13.42
CA ILE A 53 4.07 -4.08 12.64
C ILE A 53 3.29 -4.23 11.32
N ARG A 54 3.79 -3.63 10.23
CA ARG A 54 3.13 -3.70 8.91
C ARG A 54 3.33 -5.03 8.20
N TYR A 55 4.52 -5.61 8.30
CA TYR A 55 4.88 -6.84 7.60
C TYR A 55 4.97 -8.01 8.57
N ALA A 56 3.85 -8.72 8.74
CA ALA A 56 3.75 -9.83 9.68
C ALA A 56 4.74 -10.97 9.35
N CYS A 57 4.93 -11.28 8.07
CA CYS A 57 5.88 -12.31 7.62
C CYS A 57 7.33 -11.98 8.05
N ARG A 58 7.78 -10.74 7.84
CA ARG A 58 9.14 -10.28 8.21
C ARG A 58 9.34 -10.28 9.72
N LYS A 59 8.31 -9.93 10.50
CA LYS A 59 8.34 -10.01 11.96
C LYS A 59 8.52 -11.46 12.43
N ARG A 60 7.68 -12.37 11.93
CA ARG A 60 7.77 -13.81 12.24
C ARG A 60 9.15 -14.39 11.88
N PHE A 61 9.72 -13.98 10.74
CA PHE A 61 11.06 -14.40 10.34
C PHE A 61 12.15 -13.87 11.29
N ALA A 62 12.09 -12.58 11.63
CA ALA A 62 13.05 -11.94 12.52
C ALA A 62 13.02 -12.49 13.96
N ASP A 63 11.85 -12.95 14.42
CA ASP A 63 11.66 -13.53 15.75
C ASP A 63 12.21 -14.97 15.85
N ARG A 64 12.22 -15.72 14.74
CA ARG A 64 12.77 -17.09 14.70
C ARG A 64 14.27 -17.15 14.46
N ARG A 65 14.87 -16.12 13.87
CA ARG A 65 16.29 -16.11 13.49
C ARG A 65 17.19 -15.98 14.73
N PRO A 66 18.28 -16.77 14.86
CA PRO A 66 19.14 -16.75 16.03
C PRO A 66 19.88 -15.42 16.19
N ARG A 67 20.01 -14.97 17.45
CA ARG A 67 20.70 -13.73 17.83
C ARG A 67 21.69 -13.96 18.96
N VAL A 68 22.82 -13.24 18.93
CA VAL A 68 23.80 -13.15 20.02
C VAL A 68 24.05 -11.65 20.27
N GLY A 69 23.84 -11.17 21.49
CA GLY A 69 23.95 -9.74 21.82
C GLY A 69 23.03 -8.83 20.99
N GLY A 70 21.85 -9.32 20.58
CA GLY A 70 20.89 -8.60 19.74
C GLY A 70 21.18 -8.62 18.23
N ARG A 71 22.36 -9.08 17.81
CA ARG A 71 22.77 -9.19 16.39
C ARG A 71 22.41 -10.56 15.82
N PHE A 72 22.00 -10.61 14.55
CA PHE A 72 21.80 -11.89 13.88
C PHE A 72 23.13 -12.57 13.60
N VAL A 73 23.19 -13.88 13.84
CA VAL A 73 24.36 -14.71 13.51
C VAL A 73 24.12 -15.49 12.21
N LYS A 74 25.20 -15.91 11.55
CA LYS A 74 25.12 -16.85 10.43
C LYS A 74 24.77 -18.23 11.00
N MET A 75 23.79 -18.88 10.39
CA MET A 75 23.46 -20.24 10.73
C MET A 75 24.56 -21.12 10.14
N LYS A 76 25.22 -21.92 10.98
CA LYS A 76 26.09 -22.99 10.49
C LYS A 76 25.18 -24.04 9.84
N PRO A 77 25.60 -24.67 8.74
CA PRO A 77 24.76 -25.64 8.00
C PRO A 77 24.28 -26.81 8.89
N ASP A 78 24.98 -27.13 9.99
CA ASP A 78 24.67 -28.29 10.83
C ASP A 78 23.72 -28.00 12.00
N ALA A 79 23.27 -26.74 12.19
CA ALA A 79 22.42 -26.34 13.32
C ALA A 79 20.91 -26.37 13.00
N ASP A 80 20.53 -26.76 11.79
CA ASP A 80 19.16 -26.79 11.28
C ASP A 80 18.50 -28.18 11.45
N SER A 81 18.38 -28.69 12.68
CA SER A 81 17.69 -29.98 12.93
C SER A 81 16.77 -30.00 14.16
N LYS A 82 16.39 -28.84 14.69
CA LYS A 82 15.28 -28.77 15.66
C LYS A 82 14.13 -27.95 15.12
N GLU A 83 13.48 -28.52 14.11
CA GLU A 83 12.12 -28.20 13.71
C GLU A 83 11.21 -28.32 14.95
N LYS A 84 10.91 -27.17 15.58
CA LYS A 84 9.79 -27.09 16.51
C LYS A 84 8.54 -27.41 15.71
N LYS A 85 8.02 -28.62 15.94
CA LYS A 85 6.75 -29.15 15.42
C LYS A 85 5.78 -28.01 15.14
N ARG A 86 5.35 -27.86 13.89
CA ARG A 86 4.14 -27.12 13.57
C ARG A 86 3.05 -27.69 14.48
N GLY A 87 2.65 -26.94 15.50
CA GLY A 87 1.45 -27.29 16.26
C GLY A 87 0.33 -27.45 15.24
N LYS A 88 -0.19 -28.66 15.10
CA LYS A 88 -1.46 -28.89 14.44
C LYS A 88 -2.45 -27.98 15.16
N ILE A 89 -3.00 -27.00 14.46
CA ILE A 89 -4.25 -26.39 14.87
C ILE A 89 -5.27 -27.50 14.65
N THR A 90 -5.52 -28.29 15.68
CA THR A 90 -6.67 -29.19 15.70
C THR A 90 -7.87 -28.34 16.06
N ASP A 91 -8.65 -27.94 15.07
CA ASP A 91 -9.97 -27.39 15.32
C ASP A 91 -10.84 -28.52 15.88
N ALA A 92 -11.01 -28.51 17.20
CA ALA A 92 -11.95 -29.38 17.90
C ALA A 92 -12.95 -28.52 18.67
N LYS A 93 -14.06 -28.26 17.96
CA LYS A 93 -15.44 -28.06 18.43
C LYS A 93 -15.77 -26.77 19.21
N GLY A 94 -16.27 -25.79 18.45
CA GLY A 94 -17.37 -24.91 18.83
C GLY A 94 -18.39 -24.91 17.68
N VAL A 95 -19.64 -25.24 17.97
CA VAL A 95 -20.75 -25.42 17.01
C VAL A 95 -21.23 -24.08 16.45
N SER A 96 -21.41 -23.95 15.12
CA SER A 96 -22.58 -23.30 14.49
C SER A 96 -22.46 -23.25 12.96
N GLU A 97 -23.42 -23.92 12.33
CA GLU A 97 -24.07 -23.63 11.04
C GLU A 97 -23.25 -23.65 9.74
N ASN A 98 -23.50 -24.73 8.99
CA ASN A 98 -23.42 -24.77 7.53
C ASN A 98 -24.23 -23.59 6.93
N MET A 99 -23.56 -22.53 6.52
CA MET A 99 -24.06 -21.67 5.45
C MET A 99 -23.33 -22.09 4.18
N GLY A 100 -24.03 -22.80 3.30
CA GLY A 100 -23.50 -23.22 2.01
C GLY A 100 -22.99 -22.03 1.18
N PRO A 101 -22.22 -22.28 0.11
CA PRO A 101 -21.78 -21.19 -0.77
C PRO A 101 -23.02 -20.47 -1.30
N ALA A 102 -23.10 -19.17 -1.04
CA ALA A 102 -24.18 -18.32 -1.54
C ALA A 102 -24.38 -18.56 -3.04
N PRO A 103 -25.64 -18.68 -3.52
CA PRO A 103 -25.91 -18.86 -4.92
C PRO A 103 -25.32 -17.69 -5.71
N ARG A 104 -24.63 -18.02 -6.80
CA ARG A 104 -24.16 -17.05 -7.80
C ARG A 104 -25.39 -16.32 -8.34
N SER A 105 -25.70 -15.12 -7.83
CA SER A 105 -26.61 -14.21 -8.53
C SER A 105 -25.83 -13.59 -9.68
N SER A 106 -25.85 -14.26 -10.82
CA SER A 106 -25.62 -13.64 -12.11
C SER A 106 -26.41 -12.33 -12.19
N PRO A 107 -25.81 -11.19 -12.59
CA PRO A 107 -26.60 -10.05 -13.00
C PRO A 107 -27.13 -10.39 -14.41
N ASP A 108 -28.24 -11.10 -14.47
CA ASP A 108 -29.01 -11.16 -15.70
C ASP A 108 -29.44 -9.73 -16.06
N GLY A 109 -28.92 -9.29 -17.20
CA GLY A 109 -29.70 -8.65 -18.25
C GLY A 109 -30.61 -7.49 -17.86
N LEU A 110 -30.12 -6.27 -18.10
CA LEU A 110 -30.90 -5.30 -18.86
C LEU A 110 -29.95 -4.39 -19.65
N MET A 111 -29.42 -4.95 -20.74
CA MET A 111 -29.05 -4.16 -21.91
C MET A 111 -30.36 -3.78 -22.61
N ALA A 112 -31.01 -2.69 -22.17
CA ALA A 112 -31.99 -2.03 -23.02
C ALA A 112 -31.24 -1.22 -24.07
N ARG A 113 -30.83 -1.90 -25.14
CA ARG A 113 -30.74 -1.30 -26.47
C ARG A 113 -32.14 -1.39 -27.06
N VAL A 114 -32.80 -0.26 -27.26
CA VAL A 114 -33.82 -0.07 -28.28
C VAL A 114 -33.50 1.26 -28.97
N ASP A 115 -32.78 1.12 -30.07
CA ASP A 115 -33.03 1.70 -31.39
C ASP A 115 -33.40 3.19 -31.52
N MET A 116 -32.45 3.90 -32.11
CA MET A 116 -32.60 4.79 -33.27
C MET A 116 -33.97 4.72 -33.98
N ALA A 117 -34.74 5.81 -33.98
CA ALA A 117 -35.46 6.32 -35.17
C ALA A 117 -36.23 7.62 -34.87
N GLU A 118 -35.90 8.63 -35.67
CA GLU A 118 -36.77 9.61 -36.33
C GLU A 118 -37.60 10.64 -35.54
N SER A 119 -37.31 11.90 -35.93
CA SER A 119 -38.26 12.97 -36.28
C SER A 119 -38.31 14.16 -35.32
N SER A 120 -37.54 15.19 -35.68
CA SER A 120 -37.95 16.61 -35.60
C SER A 120 -39.32 16.82 -36.27
N PRO A 121 -40.04 17.94 -36.11
CA PRO A 121 -39.55 19.33 -36.05
C PRO A 121 -39.71 20.02 -34.70
#